data_AF-A0A2A7WP99-F1
#
_entry.id   AF-A0A2A7WP99-F1
#
_cell.length_a   1.000
_cell.length_b   1.000
_cell.length_c   1.000
_cell.angle_alpha   90.00
_cell.angle_beta   90.00
_cell.angle_gamma   90.00
#
_symmetry.space_group_name_H-M   'P 1'
#
loop_
_entity.id
_entity.type
_entity.pdbx_description
1 polymer ?
#
loop_
_entity_poly.entity_id
_entity_poly.type
_entity_poly.pdbx_seq_one_letter_code
_entity_poly.pdbx_strand_id
1 'polypeptide(L)'
;MKMKNLFTRIKDQISADLHGLLDEKEQQNPISQLNYFIKQSENELGKVRGLIDKHYSLRTKFQVEREGSLQMVLKREEQLKVATDASAEDLIKRASEDLTFYKEQAEKFAVLITKTEEEISFMHEQLNQIEKKLKELHTKKYDLMSRQNMAHATKKINETQHLLNSKMPSIDFNYFEKQIRDLELRVRSEFDLQSFDYKIDQLKKDVKVKLSK
;
A
#
# COMPACT_ATOMS: atom_id res chain seq x y z
N MET A 1 25.33 17.31 18.51
CA MET A 1 25.35 16.24 17.49
C MET A 1 23.94 16.12 16.92
N LYS A 2 23.67 16.61 15.70
CA LYS A 2 22.32 16.56 15.10
C LYS A 2 21.91 15.08 14.99
N MET A 3 20.90 14.65 15.73
CA MET A 3 20.32 13.31 15.60
C MET A 3 19.94 13.14 14.12
N LYS A 4 20.61 12.22 13.41
CA LYS A 4 20.21 11.83 12.05
C LYS A 4 18.74 11.43 12.11
N ASN A 5 17.87 12.09 11.34
CA ASN A 5 16.44 11.78 11.23
C ASN A 5 16.25 10.26 11.15
N LEU A 6 15.33 9.69 11.93
CA LEU A 6 15.07 8.25 11.99
C LEU A 6 14.87 7.64 10.57
N PHE A 7 14.22 8.41 9.69
CA PHE A 7 14.08 8.09 8.27
C PHE A 7 15.42 7.89 7.53
N THR A 8 16.45 8.69 7.85
CA THR A 8 17.78 8.55 7.25
C THR A 8 18.44 7.25 7.67
N ARG A 9 18.26 6.82 8.93
CA ARG A 9 18.79 5.53 9.39
C ARG A 9 18.09 4.36 8.71
N ILE A 10 16.75 4.40 8.63
CA ILE A 10 15.97 3.40 7.88
C ILE A 10 16.45 3.38 6.43
N LYS A 11 16.66 4.56 5.82
CA LYS A 11 17.16 4.66 4.46
C LYS A 11 18.53 4.02 4.28
N ASP A 12 19.48 4.38 5.14
CA ASP A 12 20.86 3.90 5.06
C ASP A 12 20.92 2.38 5.23
N GLN A 13 20.14 1.83 6.18
CA GLN A 13 20.04 0.39 6.42
C GLN A 13 19.48 -0.35 5.19
N ILE A 14 18.36 0.11 4.64
CA ILE A 14 17.73 -0.52 3.48
C ILE A 14 18.61 -0.41 2.23
N SER A 15 19.33 0.72 2.07
CA SER A 15 20.22 0.94 0.92
C SER A 15 21.41 -0.03 0.93
N ALA A 16 21.90 -0.41 2.12
CA ALA A 16 22.95 -1.42 2.25
C ALA A 16 22.45 -2.81 1.84
N ASP A 17 21.21 -3.17 2.21
CA ASP A 17 20.59 -4.46 1.88
C ASP A 17 20.22 -4.59 0.39
N LEU A 18 20.01 -3.46 -0.29
CA LEU A 18 19.63 -3.40 -1.71
C LEU A 18 20.68 -4.04 -2.64
N HIS A 19 21.96 -3.95 -2.29
CA HIS A 19 23.06 -4.45 -3.12
C HIS A 19 23.15 -5.98 -3.21
N GLY A 20 22.43 -6.73 -2.36
CA GLY A 20 22.52 -8.19 -2.30
C GLY A 20 21.21 -8.96 -2.55
N LEU A 21 20.06 -8.28 -2.65
CA LEU A 21 18.73 -8.94 -2.65
C LEU A 21 17.93 -8.78 -3.95
N LEU A 22 18.29 -7.84 -4.82
CA LEU A 22 17.64 -7.65 -6.12
C LEU A 22 18.51 -8.24 -7.23
N ASP A 23 17.89 -8.91 -8.20
CA ASP A 23 18.59 -9.34 -9.42
C ASP A 23 19.05 -8.11 -10.22
N GLU A 24 20.12 -8.25 -11.00
CA GLU A 24 20.81 -7.15 -11.69
C GLU A 24 19.88 -6.27 -12.57
N LYS A 25 18.83 -6.87 -13.16
CA LYS A 25 17.80 -6.15 -13.93
C LYS A 25 16.84 -5.35 -13.04
N GLU A 26 16.49 -5.87 -11.86
CA GLU A 26 15.64 -5.16 -10.89
C GLU A 26 16.41 -4.03 -10.18
N GLN A 27 17.72 -4.22 -9.98
CA GLN A 27 18.62 -3.16 -9.53
C GLN A 27 18.73 -2.01 -10.54
N GLN A 28 18.36 -2.17 -11.80
CA GLN A 28 18.33 -1.07 -12.76
C GLN A 28 16.95 -0.44 -12.92
N ASN A 29 15.90 -1.03 -12.35
CA ASN A 29 14.53 -0.50 -12.43
C ASN A 29 14.21 0.40 -11.22
N PRO A 30 14.08 1.73 -11.42
CA PRO A 30 13.82 2.67 -10.32
C PRO A 30 12.50 2.41 -9.58
N ILE A 31 11.50 1.82 -10.26
CA ILE A 31 10.21 1.48 -9.65
C ILE A 31 10.36 0.24 -8.75
N SER A 32 11.13 -0.76 -9.19
CA SER A 32 11.41 -1.95 -8.38
C SER A 32 12.20 -1.60 -7.13
N GLN A 33 13.25 -0.78 -7.27
CA GLN A 33 14.01 -0.27 -6.12
C GLN A 33 13.14 0.50 -5.13
N LEU A 34 12.31 1.43 -5.63
CA LEU A 34 11.41 2.22 -4.77
C LEU A 34 10.37 1.34 -4.08
N ASN A 35 9.82 0.34 -4.78
CA ASN A 35 8.85 -0.59 -4.20
C ASN A 35 9.48 -1.45 -3.10
N TYR A 36 10.70 -1.95 -3.32
CA TYR A 36 11.46 -2.65 -2.30
C TYR A 36 11.70 -1.76 -1.09
N PHE A 37 12.16 -0.52 -1.31
CA PHE A 37 12.43 0.44 -0.25
C PHE A 37 11.19 0.72 0.61
N ILE A 38 10.04 0.94 -0.03
CA ILE A 38 8.76 1.15 0.65
C ILE A 38 8.42 -0.05 1.53
N LYS A 39 8.50 -1.28 0.97
CA LYS A 39 8.18 -2.50 1.70
C LYS A 39 9.08 -2.71 2.93
N GLN A 40 10.38 -2.47 2.80
CA GLN A 40 11.29 -2.59 3.93
C GLN A 40 11.03 -1.49 4.98
N SER A 41 10.74 -0.27 4.54
CA SER A 41 10.38 0.82 5.45
C SER A 41 9.10 0.51 6.24
N GLU A 42 8.09 -0.11 5.61
CA GLU A 42 6.86 -0.57 6.27
C GLU A 42 7.14 -1.67 7.30
N ASN A 43 8.04 -2.61 6.99
CA ASN A 43 8.48 -3.65 7.94
C ASN A 43 9.19 -3.04 9.16
N GLU A 44 10.13 -2.11 8.95
CA GLU A 44 10.82 -1.43 10.05
C GLU A 44 9.85 -0.59 10.89
N LEU A 45 8.86 0.05 10.25
CA LEU A 45 7.79 0.76 10.96
C LEU A 45 6.99 -0.17 11.89
N GLY A 46 6.71 -1.39 11.45
CA GLY A 46 6.09 -2.42 12.28
C GLY A 46 6.90 -2.76 13.53
N LYS A 47 8.23 -2.87 13.39
CA LYS A 47 9.14 -3.09 14.54
C LYS A 47 9.13 -1.92 15.51
N VAL A 48 9.13 -0.68 15.00
CA VAL A 48 9.03 0.53 15.83
C VAL A 48 7.73 0.57 16.62
N ARG A 49 6.59 0.25 16.01
CA ARG A 49 5.30 0.14 16.72
C ARG A 49 5.37 -0.89 17.86
N GLY A 50 5.97 -2.05 17.61
CA GLY A 50 6.18 -3.06 18.66
C GLY A 50 7.09 -2.59 19.81
N LEU A 51 8.03 -1.67 19.57
CA LEU A 51 8.82 -1.04 20.64
C LEU A 51 7.98 -0.03 21.45
N ILE A 52 7.11 0.73 20.79
CA ILE A 52 6.17 1.64 21.45
C ILE A 52 5.21 0.86 22.36
N ASP A 53 4.69 -0.27 21.90
CA ASP A 53 3.81 -1.16 22.70
C ASP A 53 4.52 -1.70 23.95
N LYS A 54 5.83 -1.97 23.86
CA LYS A 54 6.64 -2.35 25.02
C LYS A 54 6.77 -1.20 26.03
N HIS A 55 6.94 0.04 25.57
CA HIS A 55 6.95 1.21 26.46
C HIS A 55 5.58 1.42 27.14
N TYR A 56 4.47 1.22 26.42
CA TYR A 56 3.14 1.24 27.03
C TYR A 56 3.00 0.17 28.12
N SER A 57 3.44 -1.05 27.84
CA SER A 57 3.40 -2.16 28.80
C SER A 57 4.25 -1.87 30.04
N LEU A 58 5.42 -1.23 29.86
CA LEU A 58 6.29 -0.84 30.97
C LEU A 58 5.66 0.25 31.83
N ARG A 59 5.07 1.29 31.20
CA ARG A 59 4.32 2.33 31.90
C ARG A 59 3.21 1.74 32.76
N THR A 60 2.42 0.81 32.20
CA THR A 60 1.34 0.14 32.95
C THR A 60 1.89 -0.62 34.15
N LYS A 61 3.02 -1.32 34.01
CA LYS A 61 3.68 -1.98 35.15
C LYS A 61 4.08 -0.98 36.23
N PHE A 62 4.70 0.14 35.86
CA PHE A 62 5.06 1.18 36.84
C PHE A 62 3.84 1.77 37.54
N GLN A 63 2.72 1.94 36.83
CA GLN A 63 1.45 2.39 37.44
C GLN A 63 0.94 1.39 38.48
N VAL A 64 0.98 0.09 38.18
CA VAL A 64 0.60 -0.97 39.12
C VAL A 64 1.52 -0.99 40.35
N GLU A 65 2.83 -0.93 40.17
CA GLU A 65 3.79 -0.92 41.28
C GLU A 65 3.68 0.35 42.15
N ARG A 66 3.40 1.49 41.52
CA ARG A 66 3.12 2.74 42.23
C ARG A 66 1.88 2.62 43.09
N GLU A 67 0.79 2.09 42.52
CA GLU A 67 -0.46 1.88 43.26
C GLU A 67 -0.23 0.94 44.45
N GLY A 68 0.46 -0.19 44.23
CA GLY A 68 0.83 -1.11 45.31
C GLY A 68 1.64 -0.43 46.42
N SER A 69 2.58 0.44 46.06
CA SER A 69 3.37 1.23 47.02
C SER A 69 2.48 2.21 47.81
N LEU A 70 1.55 2.90 47.15
CA LEU A 70 0.61 3.81 47.81
C LEU A 70 -0.34 3.08 48.77
N GLN A 71 -0.83 1.89 48.40
CA GLN A 71 -1.63 1.06 49.29
C GLN A 71 -0.83 0.66 50.55
N MET A 72 0.46 0.37 50.41
CA MET A 72 1.33 0.10 51.56
C MET A 72 1.60 1.34 52.40
N VAL A 73 1.73 2.53 51.79
CA VAL A 73 1.81 3.81 52.51
C VAL A 73 0.59 3.97 53.43
N LEU A 74 -0.63 3.88 52.88
CA LEU A 74 -1.86 4.03 53.66
C LEU A 74 -1.93 3.04 54.83
N LYS A 75 -1.59 1.78 54.57
CA LYS A 75 -1.55 0.73 55.59
C LYS A 75 -0.53 1.03 56.70
N ARG A 76 0.67 1.49 56.35
CA ARG A 76 1.71 1.81 57.34
C ARG A 76 1.39 3.09 58.11
N GLU A 77 0.70 4.06 57.53
CA GLU A 77 0.19 5.24 58.25
C GLU A 77 -0.82 4.85 59.33
N GLU A 78 -1.77 3.97 59.01
CA GLU A 78 -2.73 3.46 60.00
C GLU A 78 -2.03 2.69 61.12
N GLN A 79 -1.11 1.78 60.76
CA GLN A 79 -0.37 0.99 61.76
C GLN A 79 0.54 1.84 62.64
N LEU A 80 1.19 2.85 62.07
CA LEU A 80 2.02 3.79 62.82
C LEU A 80 1.18 4.57 63.83
N LYS A 81 -0.03 5.00 63.45
CA LYS A 81 -0.97 5.65 64.36
C LYS A 81 -1.33 4.74 65.54
N VAL A 82 -1.76 3.50 65.25
CA VAL A 82 -2.12 2.52 66.30
C VAL A 82 -0.93 2.21 67.21
N ALA A 83 0.27 2.01 66.67
CA ALA A 83 1.47 1.76 67.46
C ALA A 83 1.87 2.94 68.34
N THR A 84 1.65 4.17 67.85
CA THR A 84 1.89 5.42 68.61
C THR A 84 0.91 5.54 69.77
N ASP A 85 -0.38 5.31 69.53
CA ASP A 85 -1.42 5.33 70.58
C ASP A 85 -1.14 4.27 71.66
N ALA A 86 -0.58 3.12 71.28
CA ALA A 86 -0.19 2.05 72.19
C ALA A 86 1.20 2.22 72.84
N SER A 87 1.94 3.28 72.51
CA SER A 87 3.33 3.51 72.98
C SER A 87 4.28 2.32 72.73
N ALA A 88 4.07 1.58 71.64
CA ALA A 88 4.86 0.40 71.29
C ALA A 88 6.07 0.80 70.40
N GLU A 89 7.14 1.27 71.02
CA GLU A 89 8.30 1.89 70.33
C GLU A 89 8.88 1.05 69.18
N ASP A 90 9.06 -0.26 69.37
CA ASP A 90 9.58 -1.16 68.32
C ASP A 90 8.68 -1.20 67.07
N LEU A 91 7.36 -1.15 67.27
CA LEU A 91 6.37 -1.14 66.18
C LEU A 91 6.31 0.23 65.50
N ILE A 92 6.42 1.31 66.26
CA ILE A 92 6.50 2.68 65.74
C ILE A 92 7.70 2.79 64.80
N LYS A 93 8.88 2.38 65.27
CA LYS A 93 10.11 2.43 64.47
C LYS A 93 9.95 1.68 63.17
N ARG A 94 9.52 0.42 63.22
CA ARG A 94 9.35 -0.41 62.01
C ARG A 94 8.32 0.16 61.05
N ALA A 95 7.16 0.61 61.54
CA ALA A 95 6.12 1.19 60.69
C ALA A 95 6.60 2.49 60.02
N SER A 96 7.39 3.31 60.71
CA SER A 96 7.96 4.55 60.17
C SER A 96 9.02 4.31 59.09
N GLU A 97 9.88 3.31 59.27
CA GLU A 97 10.89 2.90 58.28
C GLU A 97 10.21 2.38 57.00
N ASP A 98 9.27 1.45 57.14
CA ASP A 98 8.49 0.92 56.02
C ASP A 98 7.69 2.03 55.31
N LEU A 99 7.06 2.93 56.07
CA LEU A 99 6.30 4.06 55.51
C LEU A 99 7.19 4.94 54.63
N THR A 100 8.38 5.27 55.12
CA THR A 100 9.36 6.07 54.38
C THR A 100 9.78 5.36 53.10
N PHE A 101 10.11 4.07 53.19
CA PHE A 101 10.46 3.25 52.04
C PHE A 101 9.37 3.25 50.96
N TYR A 102 8.11 2.98 51.32
CA TYR A 102 7.04 2.92 50.33
C TYR A 102 6.68 4.29 49.74
N LYS A 103 6.83 5.38 50.51
CA LYS A 103 6.71 6.77 49.98
C LYS A 103 7.76 7.04 48.92
N GLU A 104 9.03 6.72 49.19
CA GLU A 104 10.11 6.88 48.21
C GLU A 104 9.89 6.02 46.96
N GLN A 105 9.41 4.78 47.12
CA GLN A 105 9.13 3.91 45.97
C GLN A 105 7.97 4.45 45.11
N ALA A 106 6.88 4.93 45.73
CA ALA A 106 5.77 5.53 45.00
C ALA A 106 6.20 6.76 44.19
N GLU A 107 7.07 7.60 44.76
CA GLU A 107 7.62 8.78 44.08
C GLU A 107 8.55 8.39 42.93
N LYS A 108 9.45 7.41 43.13
CA LYS A 108 10.32 6.88 42.07
C LYS A 108 9.49 6.36 40.89
N PHE A 109 8.43 5.60 41.15
CA PHE A 109 7.57 5.13 40.07
C PHE A 109 6.79 6.27 39.39
N ALA A 110 6.40 7.33 40.11
CA ALA A 110 5.77 8.51 39.51
C ALA A 110 6.69 9.19 38.48
N VAL A 111 7.97 9.35 38.82
CA VAL A 111 8.98 9.89 37.91
C VAL A 111 9.19 8.98 36.70
N LEU A 112 9.27 7.66 36.91
CA LEU A 112 9.43 6.69 35.82
C LEU A 112 8.23 6.68 34.86
N ILE A 113 7.00 6.80 35.38
CA ILE A 113 5.79 6.92 34.56
C ILE A 113 5.87 8.15 33.67
N THR A 114 6.13 9.33 34.27
CA THR A 114 6.18 10.61 33.54
C THR A 114 7.23 10.57 32.44
N LYS A 115 8.43 10.09 32.75
CA LYS A 115 9.51 9.91 31.77
C LYS A 115 9.11 8.97 30.63
N THR A 116 8.47 7.84 30.95
CA THR A 116 8.03 6.88 29.93
C THR A 116 6.96 7.49 29.02
N GLU A 117 6.09 8.35 29.55
CA GLU A 117 5.07 9.05 28.74
C GLU A 117 5.66 10.09 27.79
N GLU A 118 6.70 10.80 28.22
CA GLU A 118 7.47 11.70 27.36
C GLU A 118 8.17 10.93 26.22
N GLU A 119 8.79 9.79 26.54
CA GLU A 119 9.42 8.91 25.55
C GLU A 119 8.41 8.34 24.55
N ILE A 120 7.22 7.92 25.01
CA ILE A 120 6.11 7.47 24.14
C ILE A 120 5.67 8.59 23.20
N SER A 121 5.45 9.79 23.74
CA SER A 121 5.06 10.97 22.96
C SER A 121 6.08 11.28 21.87
N PHE A 122 7.37 11.27 22.22
CA PHE A 122 8.46 11.47 21.27
C PHE A 122 8.47 10.40 20.17
N MET A 123 8.33 9.11 20.52
CA MET A 123 8.30 8.03 19.54
C MET A 123 7.13 8.16 18.55
N HIS A 124 5.95 8.60 19.02
CA HIS A 124 4.79 8.86 18.15
C HIS A 124 5.04 10.00 17.17
N GLU A 125 5.71 11.07 17.59
CA GLU A 125 6.07 12.15 16.69
C GLU A 125 6.99 11.65 15.57
N GLN A 126 8.01 10.85 15.92
CA GLN A 126 8.92 10.26 14.94
C GLN A 126 8.20 9.27 14.00
N LEU A 127 7.28 8.46 14.54
CA LEU A 127 6.46 7.53 13.77
C LEU A 127 5.64 8.27 12.71
N ASN A 128 4.95 9.34 13.11
CA ASN A 128 4.14 10.18 12.22
C ASN A 128 4.96 10.80 11.08
N GLN A 129 6.20 11.22 11.36
CA GLN A 129 7.09 11.75 10.34
C GLN A 129 7.45 10.69 9.28
N ILE A 130 7.72 9.45 9.71
CA ILE A 130 8.02 8.35 8.79
C ILE A 130 6.79 7.97 7.97
N GLU A 131 5.61 7.89 8.59
CA GLU A 131 4.35 7.56 7.89
C GLU A 131 4.03 8.58 6.79
N LYS A 132 4.18 9.88 7.08
CA LYS A 132 4.05 10.94 6.07
C LYS A 132 5.04 10.72 4.93
N LYS A 133 6.29 10.38 5.25
CA LYS A 133 7.31 10.15 4.22
C LYS A 133 7.03 8.91 3.37
N LEU A 134 6.52 7.84 3.96
CA LEU A 134 6.07 6.64 3.24
C LEU A 134 4.93 6.97 2.28
N LYS A 135 3.98 7.80 2.70
CA LYS A 135 2.88 8.25 1.83
C LYS A 135 3.38 9.05 0.62
N GLU A 136 4.36 9.93 0.82
CA GLU A 136 5.04 10.63 -0.28
C GLU A 136 5.72 9.65 -1.25
N LEU A 137 6.39 8.62 -0.73
CA LEU A 137 7.07 7.61 -1.55
C LEU A 137 6.08 6.77 -2.37
N HIS A 138 4.95 6.37 -1.80
CA HIS A 138 3.88 5.69 -2.54
C HIS A 138 3.34 6.57 -3.68
N THR A 139 3.11 7.86 -3.40
CA THR A 139 2.70 8.83 -4.43
C THR A 139 3.74 8.92 -5.54
N LYS A 140 5.03 8.96 -5.17
CA LYS A 140 6.12 8.99 -6.14
C LYS A 140 6.20 7.72 -6.98
N LYS A 141 5.90 6.56 -6.40
CA LYS A 141 5.82 5.28 -7.11
C LYS A 141 4.76 5.34 -8.21
N TYR A 142 3.57 5.86 -7.91
CA TYR A 142 2.50 5.99 -8.90
C TYR A 142 2.86 6.97 -10.04
N ASP A 143 3.50 8.09 -9.72
CA ASP A 143 4.04 9.03 -10.73
C ASP A 143 5.02 8.34 -11.69
N LEU A 144 5.97 7.58 -11.15
CA LEU A 144 6.95 6.84 -11.97
C LEU A 144 6.28 5.78 -12.86
N MET A 145 5.32 5.01 -12.32
CA MET A 145 4.56 4.02 -13.08
C MET A 145 3.75 4.68 -14.22
N SER A 146 3.11 5.81 -13.95
CA SER A 146 2.36 6.58 -14.96
C SER A 146 3.27 7.01 -16.10
N ARG A 147 4.45 7.57 -15.78
CA ARG A 147 5.45 7.98 -16.78
C ARG A 147 5.98 6.79 -17.58
N GLN A 148 6.23 5.66 -16.93
CA GLN A 148 6.64 4.43 -17.61
C GLN A 148 5.56 3.95 -18.60
N ASN A 149 4.30 3.93 -18.18
CA ASN A 149 3.18 3.55 -19.03
C ASN A 149 3.04 4.48 -20.24
N MET A 150 3.17 5.80 -20.05
CA MET A 150 3.14 6.78 -21.13
C MET A 150 4.28 6.55 -22.13
N ALA A 151 5.49 6.27 -21.66
CA ALA A 151 6.63 5.96 -22.52
C ALA A 151 6.39 4.67 -23.33
N HIS A 152 5.88 3.61 -22.71
CA HIS A 152 5.53 2.36 -23.40
C HIS A 152 4.43 2.56 -24.44
N ALA A 153 3.36 3.29 -24.10
CA ALA A 153 2.27 3.60 -25.01
C ALA A 153 2.78 4.38 -26.23
N THR A 154 3.58 5.43 -26.00
CA THR A 154 4.19 6.23 -27.07
C THR A 154 5.06 5.39 -27.98
N LYS A 155 5.91 4.53 -27.41
CA LYS A 155 6.73 3.59 -28.19
C LYS A 155 5.86 2.68 -29.06
N LYS A 156 4.80 2.10 -28.49
CA LYS A 156 3.90 1.19 -29.20
C LYS A 156 3.12 1.90 -30.31
N ILE A 157 2.67 3.13 -30.08
CA ILE A 157 2.02 3.97 -31.10
C ILE A 157 2.98 4.20 -32.26
N ASN A 158 4.22 4.61 -31.99
CA ASN A 158 5.23 4.85 -33.02
C ASN A 158 5.57 3.57 -33.81
N GLU A 159 5.72 2.43 -33.14
CA GLU A 159 5.93 1.13 -33.78
C GLU A 159 4.75 0.74 -34.69
N THR A 160 3.51 0.88 -34.21
CA THR A 160 2.30 0.61 -35.00
C THR A 160 2.19 1.55 -36.19
N GLN A 161 2.44 2.86 -36.01
CA GLN A 161 2.41 3.83 -37.10
C GLN A 161 3.49 3.53 -38.15
N HIS A 162 4.70 3.16 -37.73
CA HIS A 162 5.74 2.73 -38.65
C HIS A 162 5.34 1.45 -39.40
N LEU A 163 4.75 0.46 -38.73
CA LEU A 163 4.24 -0.76 -39.38
C LEU A 163 3.16 -0.46 -40.40
N LEU A 164 2.20 0.42 -40.08
CA LEU A 164 1.17 0.86 -41.02
C LEU A 164 1.79 1.54 -42.25
N ASN A 165 2.77 2.42 -42.05
CA ASN A 165 3.42 3.16 -43.15
C ASN A 165 4.39 2.31 -44.00
N SER A 166 5.00 1.26 -43.42
CA SER A 166 6.02 0.43 -44.08
C SER A 166 5.48 -0.86 -44.70
N LYS A 167 4.36 -1.40 -44.19
CA LYS A 167 3.79 -2.68 -44.64
C LYS A 167 2.44 -2.58 -45.33
N MET A 168 1.76 -1.44 -45.32
CA MET A 168 0.76 -1.18 -46.36
C MET A 168 1.52 -0.72 -47.61
N PRO A 169 1.65 -1.54 -48.69
CA PRO A 169 1.70 -0.91 -50.01
C PRO A 169 0.47 -0.01 -50.08
N SER A 170 0.60 1.20 -50.64
CA SER A 170 -0.54 2.12 -50.86
C SER A 170 -1.75 1.27 -51.23
N ILE A 171 -2.71 1.12 -50.32
CA ILE A 171 -3.89 0.30 -50.58
C ILE A 171 -4.50 0.93 -51.81
N ASP A 172 -4.38 0.25 -52.95
CA ASP A 172 -4.96 0.74 -54.18
C ASP A 172 -6.45 0.50 -54.06
N PHE A 173 -7.13 1.49 -53.48
CA PHE A 173 -8.57 1.45 -53.31
C PHE A 173 -9.25 1.22 -54.67
N ASN A 174 -8.65 1.60 -55.80
CA ASN A 174 -9.17 1.29 -57.13
C ASN A 174 -9.20 -0.22 -57.43
N TYR A 175 -8.24 -1.00 -56.92
CA TYR A 175 -8.28 -2.46 -57.05
C TYR A 175 -9.46 -3.05 -56.29
N PHE A 176 -9.67 -2.62 -55.04
CA PHE A 176 -10.81 -3.08 -54.24
C PHE A 176 -12.15 -2.62 -54.80
N GLU A 177 -12.24 -1.38 -55.28
CA GLU A 177 -13.43 -0.84 -55.95
C GLU A 177 -13.74 -1.58 -57.25
N LYS A 178 -12.73 -1.91 -58.06
CA LYS A 178 -12.91 -2.72 -59.27
C LYS A 178 -13.44 -4.11 -58.93
N GLN A 179 -12.88 -4.75 -57.91
CA GLN A 179 -13.33 -6.08 -57.48
C GLN A 179 -14.75 -6.07 -56.93
N ILE A 180 -15.13 -5.03 -56.17
CA ILE A 180 -16.52 -4.82 -55.72
C ILE A 180 -17.44 -4.63 -56.93
N ARG A 181 -17.08 -3.76 -57.88
CA ARG A 181 -17.87 -3.50 -59.10
C ARG A 181 -18.06 -4.75 -59.95
N ASP A 182 -17.03 -5.56 -60.14
CA ASP A 182 -17.13 -6.81 -60.92
C ASP A 182 -18.06 -7.83 -60.22
N LEU A 183 -18.06 -7.84 -58.88
CA LEU A 183 -18.95 -8.65 -58.07
C LEU A 183 -20.40 -8.17 -58.16
N GLU A 184 -20.63 -6.86 -58.10
CA GLU A 184 -21.95 -6.22 -58.30
C GLU A 184 -22.52 -6.52 -59.69
N LEU A 185 -21.69 -6.46 -60.73
CA LEU A 185 -22.09 -6.78 -62.10
C LEU A 185 -22.48 -8.25 -62.24
N ARG A 186 -21.73 -9.16 -61.61
CA ARG A 186 -22.05 -10.60 -61.62
C ARG A 186 -23.37 -10.89 -60.91
N VAL A 187 -23.57 -10.31 -59.72
CA VAL A 187 -24.82 -10.47 -58.96
C VAL A 187 -26.02 -9.93 -59.74
N ARG A 188 -25.89 -8.77 -60.40
CA ARG A 188 -26.95 -8.24 -61.29
C ARG A 188 -27.24 -9.17 -62.46
N SER A 189 -26.20 -9.69 -63.12
CA SER A 189 -26.37 -10.63 -64.23
C SER A 189 -27.05 -11.93 -63.79
N GLU A 190 -26.69 -12.47 -62.62
CA GLU A 190 -27.34 -13.66 -62.06
C GLU A 190 -28.81 -13.39 -61.70
N PHE A 191 -29.11 -12.22 -61.13
CA PHE A 191 -30.47 -11.79 -60.85
C PHE A 191 -31.31 -11.62 -62.13
N ASP A 192 -30.75 -11.01 -63.18
CA ASP A 192 -31.42 -10.82 -64.46
C ASP A 192 -31.71 -12.17 -65.14
N LEU A 193 -30.76 -13.11 -65.11
CA LEU A 193 -30.94 -14.48 -65.59
C LEU A 193 -32.04 -15.21 -64.81
N GLN A 194 -32.03 -15.13 -63.47
CA GLN A 194 -33.10 -15.70 -62.66
C GLN A 194 -34.47 -15.07 -62.97
N SER A 195 -34.53 -13.76 -63.20
CA SER A 195 -35.78 -13.09 -63.58
C SER A 195 -36.25 -13.51 -64.98
N PHE A 196 -35.32 -13.70 -65.91
CA PHE A 196 -35.60 -14.15 -67.26
C PHE A 196 -36.10 -15.60 -67.26
N ASP A 197 -35.39 -16.50 -66.59
CA ASP A 197 -35.79 -17.91 -66.45
C ASP A 197 -37.15 -18.02 -65.74
N TYR A 198 -37.38 -17.22 -64.69
CA TYR A 198 -38.69 -17.12 -64.03
C TYR A 198 -39.79 -16.68 -65.00
N LYS A 199 -39.55 -15.63 -65.80
CA LYS A 199 -40.52 -15.15 -66.82
C LYS A 199 -40.78 -16.19 -67.91
N ILE A 200 -39.74 -16.89 -68.37
CA ILE A 200 -39.86 -17.98 -69.35
C ILE A 200 -40.67 -19.14 -68.78
N ASP A 201 -40.46 -19.51 -67.52
CA ASP A 201 -41.23 -20.58 -66.88
C ASP A 201 -42.69 -20.19 -66.65
N GLN A 202 -42.99 -18.93 -66.34
CA GLN A 202 -44.38 -18.43 -66.34
C GLN A 202 -45.01 -18.52 -67.74
N LEU A 203 -44.30 -18.09 -68.78
CA LEU A 203 -44.77 -18.20 -70.16
C LEU A 203 -45.03 -19.66 -70.58
N LYS A 204 -44.17 -20.61 -70.17
CA LYS A 204 -44.39 -22.05 -70.43
C LYS A 204 -45.68 -22.55 -69.77
N LYS A 205 -45.98 -22.10 -68.55
CA LYS A 205 -47.23 -22.45 -67.85
C LYS A 205 -48.44 -21.89 -68.60
N ASP A 206 -48.38 -20.62 -69.01
CA ASP A 206 -49.47 -19.97 -69.74
C ASP A 206 -49.73 -20.61 -71.12
N VAL A 207 -48.67 -21.00 -71.83
CA VAL A 207 -48.78 -21.72 -73.11
C VAL A 207 -49.38 -23.12 -72.90
N LYS A 208 -48.99 -23.86 -71.86
CA LYS A 208 -49.61 -25.16 -71.54
C LYS A 208 -51.10 -25.01 -71.22
N VAL A 209 -51.49 -23.99 -70.45
CA VAL A 209 -52.90 -23.73 -70.11
C VAL A 209 -53.71 -23.39 -71.36
N LYS A 210 -53.15 -22.63 -72.31
CA LYS A 210 -53.80 -22.31 -73.59
C LYS A 210 -53.94 -23.51 -74.53
N LEU A 211 -53.05 -24.49 -74.47
CA LEU A 211 -53.12 -25.72 -75.28
C LEU A 211 -54.03 -26.80 -74.67
N SER A 212 -54.46 -26.62 -73.41
CA SER A 212 -55.38 -27.52 -72.69
C SER A 212 -56.84 -27.02 -72.62
N LYS A 213 -57.16 -25.91 -73.31
CA LYS A 213 -58.52 -25.39 -73.52
C LYS A 213 -58.89 -25.51 -74.99
#